data_AF-A0A7U9RAR4-F1
#
_entry.id   AF-A0A7U9RAR4-F1
#
_cell.length_a   1.000
_cell.length_b   1.000
_cell.length_c   1.000
_cell.angle_alpha   90.00
_cell.angle_beta   90.00
_cell.angle_gamma   90.00
#
_symmetry.space_group_name_H-M   'P 1'
#
loop_
_entity.id
_entity.type
_entity.pdbx_description
1 polymer ?
#
loop_
_entity_poly.entity_id
_entity_poly.type
_entity_poly.pdbx_seq_one_letter_code
_entity_poly.pdbx_strand_id
1 'polypeptide(L)'
;MPVLHRNFQKIYDSFLDLILRGSTYTKERLGMSMPWTWNDEFEWFDEQIKQHLDIDVFQYPFDREKGYIQIEKDGISLFLFKVEKMECILDEISRFAGVSDLPVKNANVAAQKWYGLAYKQFRREVRLPKSYVDHYYSGNSKMDYFYTQEEKEEFLQKWKDNIDDDIG
;
A
#
# COMPACT_ATOMS: atom_id res chain seq x y z
N MET A 1 19.80 -17.44 16.95
CA MET A 1 18.36 -17.71 17.23
C MET A 1 17.54 -17.08 16.12
N PRO A 2 16.52 -17.74 15.57
CA PRO A 2 15.58 -17.07 14.67
C PRO A 2 14.85 -15.97 15.45
N VAL A 3 14.81 -14.77 14.90
CA VAL A 3 14.09 -13.62 15.47
C VAL A 3 12.58 -13.77 15.27
N LEU A 4 12.16 -14.56 14.28
CA LEU A 4 10.77 -14.88 13.98
C LEU A 4 10.35 -16.24 14.56
N HIS A 5 9.10 -16.31 15.00
CA HIS A 5 8.50 -17.52 15.57
C HIS A 5 8.34 -18.62 14.52
N ARG A 6 8.38 -19.91 14.94
CA ARG A 6 8.31 -21.07 14.02
C ARG A 6 7.04 -21.12 13.15
N ASN A 7 5.97 -20.47 13.59
CA ASN A 7 4.67 -20.44 12.89
C ASN A 7 4.42 -19.15 12.11
N PHE A 8 5.45 -18.32 11.91
CA PHE A 8 5.29 -17.01 11.28
C PHE A 8 4.57 -17.10 9.92
N GLN A 9 4.98 -18.01 9.03
CA GLN A 9 4.35 -18.15 7.71
C GLN A 9 2.85 -18.44 7.82
N LYS A 10 2.45 -19.39 8.67
CA LYS A 10 1.03 -19.73 8.89
C LYS A 10 0.19 -18.55 9.39
N ILE A 11 0.77 -17.72 10.26
CA ILE A 11 0.10 -16.52 10.77
C ILE A 11 -0.08 -15.52 9.63
N TYR A 12 0.95 -15.35 8.81
CA TYR A 12 0.92 -14.45 7.66
C TYR A 12 -0.08 -14.93 6.60
N ASP A 13 -0.09 -16.22 6.24
CA ASP A 13 -1.06 -16.80 5.30
C ASP A 13 -2.51 -16.60 5.77
N SER A 14 -2.76 -16.78 7.08
CA SER A 14 -4.09 -16.53 7.66
C SER A 14 -4.50 -15.06 7.55
N PHE A 15 -3.54 -14.15 7.65
CA PHE A 15 -3.76 -12.72 7.45
C PHE A 15 -4.06 -12.40 5.97
N LEU A 16 -3.33 -13.01 5.03
CA LEU A 16 -3.59 -12.85 3.60
C LEU A 16 -4.96 -13.41 3.18
N ASP A 17 -5.39 -14.55 3.72
CA ASP A 17 -6.72 -15.12 3.45
C ASP A 17 -7.85 -14.16 3.87
N LEU A 18 -7.67 -13.44 4.98
CA LEU A 18 -8.63 -12.41 5.41
C LEU A 18 -8.70 -11.26 4.40
N ILE A 19 -7.56 -10.77 3.94
CA ILE A 19 -7.49 -9.70 2.93
C ILE A 19 -8.19 -10.15 1.64
N LEU A 20 -7.83 -11.32 1.11
CA LEU A 20 -8.35 -11.81 -0.18
C LEU A 20 -9.85 -12.09 -0.17
N ARG A 21 -10.42 -12.44 0.99
CA ARG A 21 -11.87 -12.63 1.15
C ARG A 21 -12.63 -11.33 1.37
N GLY A 22 -11.91 -10.23 1.56
CA GLY A 22 -12.44 -8.89 1.65
C GLY A 22 -12.94 -8.50 3.04
N SER A 23 -13.33 -7.22 3.12
CA SER A 23 -13.71 -6.52 4.34
C SER A 23 -14.93 -7.11 5.04
N THR A 24 -15.95 -7.52 4.28
CA THR A 24 -17.18 -8.10 4.83
C THR A 24 -16.90 -9.42 5.55
N TYR A 25 -16.18 -10.36 4.92
CA TYR A 25 -15.78 -11.62 5.54
C TYR A 25 -14.91 -11.40 6.78
N THR A 26 -13.97 -10.46 6.70
CA THR A 26 -13.07 -10.13 7.81
C THR A 26 -13.85 -9.56 8.99
N LYS A 27 -14.82 -8.66 8.76
CA LYS A 27 -15.71 -8.10 9.79
C LYS A 27 -16.57 -9.16 10.45
N GLU A 28 -17.12 -10.11 9.69
CA GLU A 28 -17.89 -11.23 10.26
C GLU A 28 -17.03 -12.13 11.15
N ARG A 29 -15.80 -12.40 10.72
CA ARG A 29 -14.92 -13.37 11.39
C ARG A 29 -14.15 -12.79 12.57
N LEU A 30 -13.78 -11.50 12.50
CA LEU A 30 -12.99 -10.81 13.52
C LEU A 30 -13.80 -9.81 14.34
N GLY A 31 -14.98 -9.37 13.87
CA GLY A 31 -16.03 -8.63 14.59
C GLY A 31 -15.55 -7.68 15.69
N MET A 32 -15.61 -8.15 16.94
CA MET A 32 -15.26 -7.37 18.13
C MET A 32 -13.78 -7.45 18.53
N SER A 33 -13.04 -8.42 18.01
CA SER A 33 -11.61 -8.61 18.33
C SER A 33 -10.71 -7.60 17.60
N MET A 34 -11.16 -7.10 16.45
CA MET A 34 -10.48 -6.10 15.63
C MET A 34 -11.55 -5.12 15.10
N PRO A 35 -11.93 -4.09 15.88
CA PRO A 35 -12.94 -3.11 15.46
C PRO A 35 -12.54 -2.31 14.21
N TRP A 36 -11.24 -2.28 13.92
CA TRP A 36 -10.65 -1.75 12.69
C TRP A 36 -10.18 -2.93 11.84
N THR A 37 -11.09 -3.51 11.08
CA THR A 37 -10.73 -4.54 10.10
C THR A 37 -9.96 -3.90 8.96
N TRP A 38 -8.81 -4.48 8.61
CA TRP A 38 -8.07 -4.09 7.43
C TRP A 38 -8.87 -4.53 6.21
N ASN A 39 -9.26 -3.54 5.41
CA ASN A 39 -9.85 -3.76 4.10
C ASN A 39 -8.72 -3.79 3.06
N ASP A 40 -9.05 -4.19 1.83
CA ASP A 40 -8.16 -3.97 0.70
C ASP A 40 -7.70 -2.50 0.69
N GLU A 41 -6.41 -2.28 0.48
CA GLU A 41 -5.77 -0.97 0.57
C GLU A 41 -6.46 0.07 -0.31
N PHE A 42 -7.07 -0.37 -1.42
CA PHE A 42 -7.78 0.51 -2.31
C PHE A 42 -9.23 0.80 -1.93
N GLU A 43 -9.83 0.05 -0.99
CA GLU A 43 -11.14 0.39 -0.38
C GLU A 43 -11.01 1.62 0.52
N TRP A 44 -9.81 1.90 1.05
CA TRP A 44 -9.56 3.06 1.90
C TRP A 44 -9.97 4.39 1.25
N PHE A 45 -9.73 4.57 -0.05
CA PHE A 45 -10.13 5.79 -0.76
C PHE A 45 -11.65 5.96 -0.80
N ASP A 46 -12.40 4.87 -1.01
CA ASP A 46 -13.86 4.91 -1.02
C ASP A 46 -14.42 5.20 0.38
N GLU A 47 -13.86 4.56 1.41
CA GLU A 47 -14.32 4.70 2.79
C GLU A 47 -13.90 6.01 3.46
N GLN A 48 -12.71 6.53 3.17
CA GLN A 48 -12.16 7.69 3.87
C GLN A 48 -12.27 8.98 3.07
N ILE A 49 -12.06 8.94 1.76
CA ILE A 49 -12.05 10.14 0.92
C ILE A 49 -13.43 10.35 0.29
N LYS A 50 -13.96 9.34 -0.41
CA LYS A 50 -15.26 9.48 -1.10
C LYS A 50 -16.41 9.61 -0.10
N GLN A 51 -16.48 8.77 0.92
CA GLN A 51 -17.57 8.82 1.91
C GLN A 51 -17.62 10.13 2.71
N HIS A 52 -16.47 10.73 3.02
CA HIS A 52 -16.41 11.90 3.91
C HIS A 52 -16.20 13.24 3.19
N LEU A 53 -15.54 13.24 2.03
CA LEU A 53 -15.23 14.45 1.26
C LEU A 53 -15.98 14.53 -0.07
N ASP A 54 -16.77 13.50 -0.41
CA ASP A 54 -17.46 13.36 -1.71
C ASP A 54 -16.50 13.42 -2.91
N ILE A 55 -15.24 13.06 -2.72
CA ILE A 55 -14.23 13.04 -3.80
C ILE A 55 -13.95 11.59 -4.18
N ASP A 56 -14.38 11.17 -5.37
CA ASP A 56 -13.99 9.90 -5.96
C ASP A 56 -12.67 10.07 -6.72
N VAL A 57 -11.56 9.69 -6.07
CA VAL A 57 -10.20 9.90 -6.62
C VAL A 57 -9.98 9.22 -7.96
N PHE A 58 -10.73 8.15 -8.28
CA PHE A 58 -10.58 7.39 -9.53
C PHE A 58 -11.27 8.04 -10.73
N GLN A 59 -12.12 9.06 -10.50
CA GLN A 59 -12.79 9.82 -11.56
C GLN A 59 -11.92 10.96 -12.14
N TYR A 60 -10.79 11.26 -11.49
CA TYR A 60 -9.87 12.30 -11.94
C TYR A 60 -8.74 11.69 -12.80
N PRO A 61 -8.14 12.41 -13.75
CA PRO A 61 -7.04 11.86 -14.54
C PRO A 61 -5.73 11.90 -13.74
N PHE A 62 -5.22 10.72 -13.35
CA PHE A 62 -3.92 10.61 -12.68
C PHE A 62 -2.78 10.38 -13.67
N ASP A 63 -1.83 11.33 -13.71
CA ASP A 63 -0.59 11.16 -14.47
C ASP A 63 0.36 10.24 -13.69
N ARG A 64 0.47 9.00 -14.16
CA ARG A 64 1.25 7.95 -13.49
C ARG A 64 2.74 8.27 -13.46
N GLU A 65 3.27 8.88 -14.51
CA GLU A 65 4.69 9.22 -14.61
C GLU A 65 5.06 10.35 -13.66
N LYS A 66 4.21 11.38 -13.64
CA LYS A 66 4.32 12.51 -12.72
C LYS A 66 4.12 12.10 -11.27
N GLY A 67 3.22 11.14 -11.03
CA GLY A 67 3.01 10.50 -9.73
C GLY A 67 2.27 11.36 -8.70
N TYR A 68 1.60 12.43 -9.11
CA TYR A 68 0.70 13.20 -8.24
C TYR A 68 -0.44 13.89 -8.99
N ILE A 69 -1.48 14.25 -8.26
CA ILE A 69 -2.60 15.07 -8.71
C ILE A 69 -3.04 16.03 -7.60
N GLN A 70 -3.56 17.19 -8.00
CA GLN A 70 -4.27 18.13 -7.13
C GLN A 70 -5.74 18.16 -7.55
N ILE A 71 -6.64 17.93 -6.60
CA ILE A 71 -8.08 17.91 -6.81
C ILE A 71 -8.68 19.04 -5.98
N GLU A 72 -9.46 19.90 -6.62
CA GLU A 72 -10.25 20.95 -5.98
C GLU A 72 -11.73 20.63 -6.17
N LYS A 73 -12.46 20.47 -5.06
CA LYS A 73 -13.92 20.25 -5.08
C LYS A 73 -14.55 20.90 -3.87
N ASP A 74 -15.56 21.75 -4.09
CA ASP A 74 -16.40 22.34 -3.03
C ASP A 74 -15.61 23.01 -1.88
N GLY A 75 -14.52 23.69 -2.22
CA GLY A 75 -13.64 24.36 -1.25
C GLY A 75 -12.67 23.44 -0.51
N ILE A 76 -12.61 22.16 -0.89
CA ILE A 76 -11.65 21.16 -0.40
C ILE A 76 -10.55 21.01 -1.44
N SER A 77 -9.31 21.17 -0.98
CA SER A 77 -8.09 20.92 -1.75
C SER A 77 -7.47 19.59 -1.31
N LEU A 78 -7.36 18.63 -2.22
CA LEU A 78 -6.77 17.31 -1.98
C LEU A 78 -5.52 17.13 -2.84
N PHE A 79 -4.39 16.83 -2.19
CA PHE A 79 -3.14 16.47 -2.88
C PHE A 79 -2.88 14.97 -2.70
N LEU A 80 -2.90 14.24 -3.81
CA LEU A 80 -2.72 12.79 -3.85
C LEU A 80 -1.44 12.47 -4.63
N PHE A 81 -0.58 11.61 -4.09
CA PHE A 81 0.72 11.32 -4.69
C PHE A 81 1.27 9.94 -4.33
N LYS A 82 2.21 9.46 -5.16
CA LYS A 82 3.02 8.27 -4.92
C LYS A 82 4.18 8.59 -3.99
N VAL A 83 4.32 7.83 -2.91
CA VAL A 83 5.41 8.02 -1.95
C VAL A 83 6.78 7.79 -2.60
N GLU A 84 6.87 6.89 -3.57
CA GLU A 84 8.10 6.60 -4.33
C GLU A 84 8.59 7.80 -5.14
N LYS A 85 7.69 8.72 -5.50
CA LYS A 85 7.99 9.94 -6.25
C LYS A 85 8.16 11.16 -5.34
N MET A 86 7.99 11.01 -4.02
CA MET A 86 7.95 12.10 -3.05
C MET A 86 9.14 13.06 -3.19
N GLU A 87 10.36 12.53 -3.27
CA GLU A 87 11.58 13.36 -3.42
C GLU A 87 11.57 14.21 -4.70
N CYS A 88 10.97 13.71 -5.77
CA CYS A 88 10.87 14.41 -7.05
C CYS A 88 9.77 15.49 -7.08
N ILE A 89 8.83 15.45 -6.14
CA ILE A 89 7.63 16.31 -6.13
C ILE A 89 7.57 17.21 -4.89
N LEU A 90 8.67 17.33 -4.15
CA LEU A 90 8.74 18.11 -2.91
C LEU A 90 8.36 19.57 -3.11
N ASP A 91 8.71 20.15 -4.26
CA ASP A 91 8.36 21.53 -4.61
C ASP A 91 6.84 21.70 -4.72
N GLU A 92 6.15 20.71 -5.27
CA GLU A 92 4.69 20.74 -5.38
C GLU A 92 3.98 20.45 -4.08
N ILE A 93 4.52 19.57 -3.24
CA ILE A 93 4.03 19.37 -1.89
C ILE A 93 4.21 20.67 -1.09
N SER A 94 5.37 21.32 -1.20
CA SER A 94 5.66 22.60 -0.50
C SER A 94 4.70 23.70 -0.95
N ARG A 95 4.48 23.83 -2.26
CA ARG A 95 3.52 24.78 -2.84
C ARG A 95 2.10 24.51 -2.37
N PHE A 96 1.67 23.25 -2.35
CA PHE A 96 0.34 22.86 -1.88
C PHE A 96 0.16 23.15 -0.38
N ALA A 97 1.17 22.83 0.44
CA ALA A 97 1.14 23.08 1.88
C ALA A 97 1.34 24.57 2.26
N GLY A 98 1.65 25.45 1.30
CA GLY A 98 1.90 26.86 1.54
C GLY A 98 3.18 27.13 2.35
N VAL A 99 4.16 26.24 2.25
CA VAL A 99 5.46 26.35 2.96
C VAL A 99 6.60 26.53 1.95
N SER A 100 7.59 27.35 2.30
CA SER A 100 8.67 27.72 1.39
C SER A 100 9.76 26.66 1.24
N ASP A 101 9.97 25.82 2.25
CA ASP A 101 10.98 24.74 2.24
C ASP A 101 10.54 23.57 3.14
N LEU A 102 10.23 22.41 2.53
CA LEU A 102 10.06 21.17 3.28
C LEU A 102 11.42 20.52 3.53
N PRO A 103 11.83 20.26 4.79
CA PRO A 103 13.10 19.62 5.05
C PRO A 103 13.07 18.15 4.58
N VAL A 104 14.00 17.78 3.72
CA VAL A 104 14.25 16.38 3.34
C VAL A 104 14.91 15.66 4.51
N LYS A 105 14.09 15.21 5.47
CA LYS A 105 14.55 14.30 6.52
C LYS A 105 14.14 12.88 6.17
N ASN A 106 15.13 12.07 5.85
CA ASN A 106 15.02 10.61 5.80
C ASN A 106 14.86 10.04 7.23
N ALA A 107 13.74 10.36 7.90
CA ALA A 107 13.39 9.82 9.21
C ALA A 107 12.83 8.38 9.13
N ASN A 108 12.52 7.92 7.92
CA ASN A 108 11.92 6.62 7.62
C ASN A 108 12.93 5.53 7.23
N VAL A 109 14.20 5.65 7.63
CA VAL A 109 15.17 4.56 7.50
C VAL A 109 14.85 3.51 8.57
N ALA A 110 13.77 2.73 8.35
CA ALA A 110 13.36 1.62 9.20
C ALA A 110 14.49 0.59 9.40
N ALA A 111 15.46 0.55 8.49
CA ALA A 111 16.67 -0.26 8.59
C ALA A 111 17.60 0.09 9.77
N GLN A 112 17.45 1.28 10.38
CA GLN A 112 18.26 1.72 11.53
C GLN A 112 17.56 1.56 12.89
N LYS A 113 16.29 1.13 12.91
CA LYS A 113 15.56 0.88 14.17
C LYS A 113 15.93 -0.49 14.74
N TRP A 114 15.78 -0.66 16.06
CA TRP A 114 16.14 -1.87 16.83
C TRP A 114 15.61 -3.21 16.28
N TYR A 115 14.57 -3.16 15.43
CA TYR A 115 13.97 -4.30 14.76
C TYR A 115 14.52 -4.58 13.34
N GLY A 116 15.58 -3.88 12.90
CA GLY A 116 16.13 -4.03 11.55
C GLY A 116 16.59 -5.46 11.22
N LEU A 117 17.04 -6.23 12.22
CA LEU A 117 17.35 -7.66 12.06
C LEU A 117 16.09 -8.50 11.81
N ALA A 118 15.01 -8.25 12.57
CA ALA A 118 13.73 -8.93 12.39
C ALA A 118 13.15 -8.65 10.99
N TYR A 119 13.21 -7.40 10.55
CA TYR A 119 12.74 -6.98 9.22
C TYR A 119 13.53 -7.65 8.07
N LYS A 120 14.87 -7.69 8.17
CA LYS A 120 15.70 -8.39 7.18
C LYS A 120 15.40 -9.89 7.14
N GLN A 121 15.20 -10.51 8.31
CA GLN A 121 14.84 -11.91 8.38
C GLN A 121 13.46 -12.17 7.76
N PHE A 122 12.47 -11.33 8.08
CA PHE A 122 11.13 -11.38 7.50
C PHE A 122 11.18 -11.35 5.97
N ARG A 123 11.84 -10.34 5.39
CA ARG A 123 11.90 -10.20 3.93
C ARG A 123 12.54 -11.40 3.23
N ARG A 124 13.50 -12.07 3.88
CA ARG A 124 14.17 -13.25 3.32
C ARG A 124 13.28 -14.50 3.40
N GLU A 125 12.52 -14.64 4.47
CA GLU A 125 11.84 -15.89 4.83
C GLU A 125 10.37 -15.91 4.44
N VAL A 126 9.72 -14.75 4.32
CA VAL A 126 8.31 -14.68 3.94
C VAL A 126 8.09 -15.28 2.56
N ARG A 127 7.00 -16.03 2.42
CA ARG A 127 6.47 -16.48 1.14
C ARG A 127 5.13 -15.83 0.87
N LEU A 128 4.97 -15.35 -0.35
CA LEU A 128 3.80 -14.65 -0.85
C LEU A 128 3.06 -15.61 -1.80
N PRO A 129 1.83 -16.02 -1.49
CA PRO A 129 1.01 -16.80 -2.41
C PRO A 129 0.80 -16.04 -3.72
N LYS A 130 0.87 -16.75 -4.85
CA LYS A 130 0.62 -16.16 -6.16
C LYS A 130 -0.77 -15.53 -6.26
N SER A 131 -1.80 -16.13 -5.66
CA SER A 131 -3.14 -15.56 -5.55
C SER A 131 -3.16 -14.15 -4.92
N TYR A 132 -2.37 -13.95 -3.85
CA TYR A 132 -2.24 -12.65 -3.21
C TYR A 132 -1.57 -11.62 -4.12
N VAL A 133 -0.52 -12.02 -4.82
CA VAL A 133 0.18 -11.12 -5.76
C VAL A 133 -0.72 -10.76 -6.95
N ASP A 134 -1.38 -11.75 -7.54
CA ASP A 134 -2.22 -11.57 -8.71
C ASP A 134 -3.44 -10.69 -8.38
N HIS A 135 -3.96 -10.73 -7.15
CA HIS A 135 -5.05 -9.84 -6.68
C HIS A 135 -4.73 -8.35 -6.86
N TYR A 136 -3.48 -7.93 -6.66
CA TYR A 136 -3.05 -6.53 -6.86
C TYR A 136 -2.47 -6.27 -8.24
N TYR A 137 -1.73 -7.21 -8.81
CA TYR A 137 -0.91 -6.96 -10.00
C TYR A 137 -1.50 -7.51 -11.31
N SER A 138 -2.57 -8.32 -11.27
CA SER A 138 -3.19 -8.92 -12.44
C SER A 138 -4.59 -8.36 -12.70
N GLY A 139 -4.68 -7.34 -13.57
CA GLY A 139 -5.96 -6.76 -14.00
C GLY A 139 -6.70 -5.96 -12.92
N ASN A 140 -6.01 -5.52 -11.87
CA ASN A 140 -6.59 -4.68 -10.84
C ASN A 140 -6.66 -3.22 -11.32
N SER A 141 -7.87 -2.76 -11.66
CA SER A 141 -8.10 -1.41 -12.17
C SER A 141 -7.60 -0.28 -11.27
N LYS A 142 -7.58 -0.47 -9.94
CA LYS A 142 -7.12 0.55 -8.98
C LYS A 142 -5.59 0.60 -8.95
N MET A 143 -4.91 -0.55 -9.04
CA MET A 143 -3.45 -0.61 -9.25
C MET A 143 -3.06 -0.04 -10.61
N ASP A 144 -3.81 -0.38 -11.67
CA ASP A 144 -3.61 0.11 -13.02
C ASP A 144 -3.83 1.61 -13.15
N TYR A 145 -4.70 2.17 -12.32
CA TYR A 145 -4.96 3.61 -12.28
C TYR A 145 -3.71 4.37 -11.81
N PHE A 146 -3.10 3.95 -10.70
CA PHE A 146 -1.95 4.65 -10.12
C PHE A 146 -0.62 4.32 -10.82
N TYR A 147 -0.36 3.05 -11.14
CA TYR A 147 0.98 2.58 -11.51
C TYR A 147 1.09 2.15 -12.97
N THR A 148 2.24 2.45 -13.57
CA THR A 148 2.59 1.96 -14.91
C THR A 148 2.93 0.47 -14.87
N GLN A 149 3.06 -0.14 -16.05
CA GLN A 149 3.42 -1.55 -16.13
C GLN A 149 4.87 -1.77 -15.69
N GLU A 150 5.75 -0.83 -16.07
CA GLU A 150 7.16 -0.82 -15.71
C GLU A 150 7.34 -0.72 -14.20
N GLU A 151 6.61 0.18 -13.52
CA GLU A 151 6.64 0.32 -12.06
C GLU A 151 6.19 -0.98 -11.37
N LYS A 152 5.13 -1.60 -11.87
CA LYS A 152 4.62 -2.88 -11.34
C LYS A 152 5.66 -3.98 -11.44
N GLU A 153 6.32 -4.09 -12.59
CA GLU A 153 7.39 -5.07 -12.82
C GLU A 153 8.58 -4.82 -11.88
N GLU A 154 8.98 -3.57 -11.69
CA GLU A 154 10.04 -3.21 -10.73
C GLU A 154 9.67 -3.59 -9.28
N PHE A 155 8.41 -3.44 -8.90
CA PHE A 155 7.93 -3.84 -7.57
C PHE A 155 7.96 -5.36 -7.41
N LEU A 156 7.44 -6.11 -8.39
CA LEU A 156 7.43 -7.57 -8.38
C LEU A 156 8.84 -8.15 -8.39
N GLN A 157 9.76 -7.54 -9.14
CA GLN A 157 11.15 -7.99 -9.22
C GLN A 157 11.85 -7.98 -7.85
N LYS A 158 11.45 -7.08 -6.93
CA LYS A 158 11.98 -7.03 -5.55
C LYS A 158 11.54 -8.23 -4.69
N TRP A 159 10.50 -8.94 -5.11
CA TRP A 159 9.87 -10.03 -4.36
C TRP A 159 9.86 -11.36 -5.11
N LYS A 160 10.41 -11.43 -6.33
CA LYS A 160 10.37 -12.64 -7.18
C LYS A 160 10.80 -13.93 -6.48
N ASP A 161 11.77 -13.86 -5.56
CA ASP A 161 12.33 -15.03 -4.86
C ASP A 161 11.46 -15.45 -3.64
N ASN A 162 10.42 -14.66 -3.35
CA ASN A 162 9.46 -14.87 -2.26
C ASN A 162 8.07 -15.28 -2.77
N ILE A 163 7.82 -15.27 -4.09
CA ILE A 163 6.51 -15.60 -4.65
C ILE A 163 6.47 -17.11 -4.91
N ASP A 164 5.53 -17.80 -4.26
CA ASP A 164 5.30 -19.22 -4.46
C ASP A 164 3.98 -19.44 -5.22
N ASP A 165 3.94 -20.44 -6.10
CA ASP A 165 2.68 -20.92 -6.66
C ASP A 165 1.77 -21.39 -5.53
N ASP A 166 0.46 -21.13 -5.65
CA ASP A 166 -0.50 -21.56 -4.64
C ASP A 166 -0.39 -23.09 -4.48
N ILE A 167 -0.08 -23.55 -3.26
CA ILE A 167 -0.08 -24.98 -2.94
C ILE A 167 -1.55 -25.41 -2.96
N GLY A 168 -1.92 -26.16 -4.01
CA GLY A 168 -3.25 -26.78 -4.13
C GLY A 168 -3.56 -27.78 -3.03
#